data_AF-A0A954LS37-F1
#
_entry.id   AF-A0A954LS37-F1
#
_cell.length_a   1.000
_cell.length_b   1.000
_cell.length_c   1.000
_cell.angle_alpha   90.00
_cell.angle_beta   90.00
_cell.angle_gamma   90.00
#
_symmetry.space_group_name_H-M   'P 1'
#
loop_
_entity.id
_entity.type
_entity.pdbx_description
1 polymer ?
#
loop_
_entity_poly.entity_id
_entity_poly.type
_entity_poly.pdbx_seq_one_letter_code
_entity_poly.pdbx_strand_id
1 'polypeptide(L)'
;MLEGLILLTGVAIITISLVGLKKTRDPLFPLMILGPMLLYLYVYMPLTRVSTGAIDSIFPDRDDLVITHVLNLIGVAVFCVGCIAERRPRGIDRRFELLKTQMARKTQNRMFGLGFGMGSVSNAAFFYMIQYTGGWTRVFSRAKPYLLSPSGYIGELLMLSYPAAFVLAVAFQGKRLNIVRIALLLAVLFPQVVMATLGGRRGPMFLVACTLVGCWCIIRGRLPKVKWVITGLGAIGVLLILLQQHRGDLFKPWAASKDVDVASSFLAPETLTLGDEYICAAATVQACMHHGKHHWGSRYFTIFFVRPIPKQLWPTKYSDLGMGWMDTNPGQAGFTTSEWYDAVGFVPAMGGAPGLIADLFLEFSWGVIPACYLIGRIFSFTWRKWVFEGGIWAILYFEMMILSVFLVTQGVGAWFYRLMIVGFLSWFLGGRNLAKGRRRPAAFQPVGQTSGSPQVRRRHAGMSTFRR
;
A
#
# COMPACT_ATOMS: atom_id res chain seq x y z
N MET A 1 -31.26 -8.45 7.47
CA MET A 1 -30.17 -9.45 7.47
C MET A 1 -28.85 -8.89 6.94
N LEU A 2 -28.83 -8.27 5.75
CA LEU A 2 -27.62 -7.70 5.11
C LEU A 2 -26.86 -6.71 6.01
N GLU A 3 -27.56 -5.74 6.59
CA GLU A 3 -26.98 -4.75 7.52
C GLU A 3 -26.26 -5.42 8.70
N GLY A 4 -26.82 -6.51 9.22
CA GLY A 4 -26.21 -7.30 10.29
C GLY A 4 -24.85 -7.88 9.89
N LEU A 5 -24.73 -8.42 8.67
CA LEU A 5 -23.45 -8.95 8.15
C LEU A 5 -22.43 -7.83 7.92
N ILE A 6 -22.87 -6.67 7.42
CA ILE A 6 -22.03 -5.48 7.21
C ILE A 6 -21.49 -4.96 8.55
N LEU A 7 -22.36 -4.81 9.55
CA LEU A 7 -21.97 -4.38 10.89
C LEU A 7 -21.05 -5.39 11.58
N LEU A 8 -21.32 -6.69 11.44
CA LEU A 8 -20.46 -7.74 11.98
C LEU A 8 -19.06 -7.71 11.35
N THR A 9 -18.96 -7.39 10.05
CA THR A 9 -17.68 -7.17 9.36
C THR A 9 -16.91 -6.01 10.00
N GLY A 10 -17.60 -4.91 10.31
CA GLY A 10 -17.01 -3.77 11.04
C GLY A 10 -16.52 -4.11 12.44
N VAL A 11 -17.34 -4.85 13.19
CA VAL A 11 -16.95 -5.35 14.53
C VAL A 11 -15.72 -6.24 14.44
N ALA A 12 -15.63 -7.14 13.45
CA ALA A 12 -14.47 -7.99 13.23
C ALA A 12 -13.21 -7.17 12.93
N ILE A 13 -13.27 -6.20 12.00
CA ILE A 13 -12.13 -5.34 11.65
C ILE A 13 -11.65 -4.56 12.88
N ILE A 14 -12.56 -3.90 13.61
CA ILE A 14 -12.22 -3.08 14.79
C ILE A 14 -11.62 -3.96 15.89
N THR A 15 -12.28 -5.07 16.23
CA THR A 15 -11.85 -5.95 17.32
C THR A 15 -10.47 -6.53 17.03
N ILE A 16 -10.24 -7.06 15.83
CA ILE A 16 -8.95 -7.66 15.46
C ILE A 16 -7.86 -6.59 15.37
N SER A 17 -8.18 -5.40 14.87
CA SER A 17 -7.24 -4.26 14.85
C SER A 17 -6.84 -3.82 16.25
N LEU A 18 -7.79 -3.73 17.19
CA LEU A 18 -7.53 -3.40 18.59
C LEU A 18 -6.71 -4.49 19.30
N VAL A 19 -7.01 -5.77 19.04
CA VAL A 19 -6.22 -6.91 19.53
C VAL A 19 -4.79 -6.83 18.98
N GLY A 20 -4.64 -6.56 17.68
CA GLY A 20 -3.35 -6.34 17.02
C GLY A 20 -2.57 -5.20 17.66
N LEU A 21 -3.22 -4.06 17.90
CA LEU A 21 -2.61 -2.90 18.56
C LEU A 21 -2.21 -3.21 20.01
N LYS A 22 -3.06 -3.90 20.78
CA LYS A 22 -2.75 -4.28 22.17
C LYS A 22 -1.57 -5.26 22.23
N LYS A 23 -1.54 -6.23 21.31
CA LYS A 23 -0.49 -7.28 21.20
C LYS A 23 0.85 -6.71 20.74
N THR A 24 0.83 -5.77 19.79
CA THR A 24 2.06 -5.26 19.17
C THR A 24 2.53 -3.93 19.75
N ARG A 25 1.62 -3.12 20.31
CA ARG A 25 1.86 -1.73 20.74
C ARG A 25 2.59 -0.92 19.68
N ASP A 26 2.30 -1.20 18.41
CA ASP A 26 2.94 -0.59 17.26
C ASP A 26 1.90 0.16 16.41
N PRO A 27 2.01 1.50 16.32
CA PRO A 27 1.09 2.30 15.51
C PRO A 27 1.27 2.11 14.01
N LEU A 28 2.39 1.54 13.56
CA LEU A 28 2.64 1.20 12.17
C LEU A 28 2.34 -0.26 11.85
N PHE A 29 1.70 -0.99 12.75
CA PHE A 29 1.22 -2.35 12.48
C PHE A 29 0.21 -2.36 11.32
N PRO A 30 0.19 -3.38 10.42
CA PRO A 30 -0.58 -3.33 9.18
C PRO A 30 -2.05 -2.94 9.35
N LEU A 31 -2.74 -3.51 10.34
CA LEU A 31 -4.17 -3.21 10.57
C LEU A 31 -4.45 -1.79 11.07
N MET A 32 -3.47 -1.07 11.60
CA MET A 32 -3.66 0.34 11.98
C MET A 32 -3.81 1.25 10.76
N ILE A 33 -3.27 0.82 9.62
CA ILE A 33 -3.31 1.56 8.36
C ILE A 33 -4.39 0.97 7.43
N LEU A 34 -4.45 -0.36 7.34
CA LEU A 34 -5.42 -1.07 6.52
C LEU A 34 -6.84 -1.06 7.10
N GLY A 35 -6.98 -1.10 8.43
CA GLY A 35 -8.27 -1.17 9.11
C GLY A 35 -9.24 -0.06 8.67
N PRO A 36 -8.83 1.23 8.68
CA PRO A 36 -9.68 2.32 8.17
C PRO A 36 -10.10 2.15 6.70
N MET A 37 -9.22 1.64 5.83
CA MET A 37 -9.57 1.38 4.43
C MET A 37 -10.58 0.24 4.29
N LEU A 38 -10.39 -0.83 5.07
CA LEU A 38 -11.31 -1.96 5.11
C LEU A 38 -12.67 -1.54 5.66
N LEU A 39 -12.71 -0.71 6.71
CA LEU A 39 -13.96 -0.15 7.25
C LEU A 39 -14.67 0.71 6.21
N TYR A 40 -13.93 1.54 5.48
CA TYR A 40 -14.52 2.35 4.42
C TYR A 40 -15.16 1.48 3.33
N LEU A 41 -14.41 0.52 2.77
CA LEU A 41 -14.84 -0.25 1.61
C LEU A 41 -15.85 -1.37 1.93
N TYR A 42 -15.69 -2.06 3.06
CA TYR A 42 -16.51 -3.24 3.40
C TYR A 42 -17.62 -2.97 4.40
N VAL A 43 -17.64 -1.79 5.03
CA VAL A 43 -18.65 -1.44 6.05
C VAL A 43 -19.38 -0.17 5.68
N TYR A 44 -18.66 0.94 5.62
CA TYR A 44 -19.27 2.25 5.38
C TYR A 44 -19.95 2.32 4.02
N MET A 45 -19.23 2.00 2.94
CA MET A 45 -19.75 2.08 1.58
C MET A 45 -20.95 1.15 1.33
N PRO A 46 -20.92 -0.14 1.72
CA PRO A 46 -22.09 -0.99 1.57
C PRO A 46 -23.26 -0.57 2.46
N LEU A 47 -22.98 -0.15 3.71
CA LEU A 47 -24.03 0.27 4.65
C LEU A 47 -24.80 1.47 4.10
N THR A 48 -24.11 2.48 3.56
CA THR A 48 -24.80 3.65 2.99
C THR A 48 -25.59 3.30 1.73
N ARG A 49 -25.13 2.36 0.91
CA ARG A 49 -25.88 1.91 -0.28
C ARG A 49 -27.13 1.11 0.07
N VAL A 50 -27.05 0.28 1.11
CA VAL A 50 -28.20 -0.49 1.60
C VAL A 50 -29.20 0.43 2.33
N SER A 51 -28.72 1.33 3.20
CA SER A 51 -29.61 2.20 3.99
C SER A 51 -30.34 3.24 3.15
N THR A 52 -29.77 3.66 2.01
CA THR A 52 -30.42 4.61 1.09
C THR A 52 -31.43 3.95 0.16
N GLY A 53 -31.55 2.61 0.15
CA GLY A 53 -32.38 1.87 -0.80
C GLY A 53 -31.90 1.95 -2.26
N ALA A 54 -30.81 2.68 -2.53
CA ALA A 54 -30.30 2.88 -3.87
C ALA A 54 -29.89 1.55 -4.53
N ILE A 55 -29.41 0.60 -3.72
CA ILE A 55 -28.99 -0.72 -4.17
C ILE A 55 -30.12 -1.55 -4.80
N ASP A 56 -31.36 -1.35 -4.35
CA ASP A 56 -32.51 -2.15 -4.79
C ASP A 56 -32.85 -1.92 -6.28
N SER A 57 -32.42 -0.77 -6.83
CA SER A 57 -32.56 -0.46 -8.26
C SER A 57 -31.61 -1.26 -9.16
N ILE A 58 -30.51 -1.77 -8.59
CA ILE A 58 -29.45 -2.49 -9.32
C ILE A 58 -29.52 -3.99 -9.01
N PHE A 59 -29.80 -4.35 -7.77
CA PHE A 59 -29.96 -5.72 -7.31
C PHE A 59 -31.36 -5.88 -6.70
N PRO A 60 -32.39 -6.20 -7.52
CA PRO A 60 -33.77 -6.33 -7.05
C PRO A 60 -33.94 -7.46 -6.04
N ASP A 61 -33.19 -8.56 -6.20
CA ASP A 61 -33.16 -9.64 -5.24
C ASP A 61 -32.07 -9.40 -4.19
N ARG A 62 -32.50 -9.22 -2.94
CA ARG A 62 -31.60 -8.99 -1.82
C ARG A 62 -30.92 -10.26 -1.35
N ASP A 63 -31.48 -11.43 -1.64
CA ASP A 63 -30.92 -12.71 -1.22
C ASP A 63 -29.61 -13.01 -1.96
N ASP A 64 -29.48 -12.55 -3.20
CA ASP A 64 -28.24 -12.60 -3.96
C ASP A 64 -27.11 -11.91 -3.19
N LEU A 65 -27.34 -10.74 -2.60
CA LEU A 65 -26.28 -9.99 -1.91
C LEU A 65 -25.80 -10.66 -0.61
N VAL A 66 -26.58 -11.59 -0.05
CA VAL A 66 -26.24 -12.25 1.22
C VAL A 66 -24.92 -12.98 1.10
N ILE A 67 -24.71 -13.75 0.02
CA ILE A 67 -23.47 -14.53 -0.15
C ILE A 67 -22.26 -13.62 -0.36
N THR A 68 -22.42 -12.51 -1.07
CA THR A 68 -21.37 -11.49 -1.22
C THR A 68 -20.94 -10.94 0.14
N HIS A 69 -21.90 -10.65 1.03
CA HIS A 69 -21.62 -10.15 2.37
C HIS A 69 -21.03 -11.21 3.31
N VAL A 70 -21.45 -12.47 3.19
CA VAL A 70 -20.83 -13.60 3.91
C VAL A 70 -19.37 -13.77 3.48
N LEU A 71 -19.10 -13.75 2.17
CA LEU A 71 -17.75 -13.81 1.63
C LEU A 71 -16.88 -12.65 2.12
N ASN A 72 -17.41 -11.42 2.09
CA ASN A 72 -16.70 -10.25 2.60
C ASN A 72 -16.39 -10.38 4.10
N LEU A 73 -17.37 -10.78 4.91
CA LEU A 73 -17.19 -10.99 6.35
C LEU A 73 -16.07 -12.01 6.64
N ILE A 74 -16.18 -13.21 6.05
CA ILE A 74 -15.23 -14.29 6.31
C ILE A 74 -13.86 -13.93 5.75
N GLY A 75 -13.79 -13.45 4.51
CA GLY A 75 -12.55 -13.10 3.83
C GLY A 75 -11.79 -11.97 4.55
N VAL A 76 -12.48 -10.90 4.94
CA VAL A 76 -11.87 -9.79 5.69
C VAL A 76 -11.46 -10.24 7.10
N ALA A 77 -12.30 -10.98 7.82
CA ALA A 77 -11.96 -11.48 9.14
C ALA A 77 -10.69 -12.35 9.10
N VAL A 78 -10.62 -13.28 8.14
CA VAL A 78 -9.47 -14.18 7.97
C VAL A 78 -8.23 -13.44 7.50
N PHE A 79 -8.36 -12.44 6.62
CA PHE A 79 -7.27 -11.52 6.28
C PHE A 79 -6.73 -10.80 7.53
N CYS A 80 -7.61 -10.23 8.34
CA CYS A 80 -7.24 -9.55 9.58
C CYS A 80 -6.56 -10.51 10.58
N VAL A 81 -7.05 -11.74 10.72
CA VAL A 81 -6.41 -12.79 11.52
C VAL A 81 -5.00 -13.10 10.99
N GLY A 82 -4.84 -13.19 9.66
CA GLY A 82 -3.53 -13.33 9.02
C GLY A 82 -2.58 -12.20 9.38
N CYS A 83 -3.06 -10.95 9.41
CA CYS A 83 -2.24 -9.80 9.81
C CYS A 83 -1.74 -9.88 11.25
N ILE A 84 -2.50 -10.47 12.18
CA ILE A 84 -2.09 -10.64 13.59
C ILE A 84 -1.41 -11.97 13.90
N ALA A 85 -1.20 -12.83 12.91
CA ALA A 85 -0.61 -14.16 13.09
C ALA A 85 0.78 -14.07 13.74
N GLU A 86 1.62 -13.14 13.28
CA GLU A 86 2.93 -12.93 13.89
C GLU A 86 2.82 -12.22 15.24
N ARG A 87 3.64 -12.67 16.20
CA ARG A 87 3.74 -11.99 17.50
C ARG A 87 4.79 -10.90 17.40
N ARG A 88 4.57 -9.81 18.14
CA ARG A 88 5.67 -8.88 18.41
C ARG A 88 6.78 -9.69 19.09
N PRO A 89 8.00 -9.64 18.57
CA PRO A 89 9.08 -10.34 19.20
C PRO A 89 9.44 -9.76 20.57
N ARG A 90 9.78 -10.66 21.49
CA ARG A 90 10.41 -10.31 22.76
C ARG A 90 11.91 -10.12 22.48
N GLY A 91 12.44 -8.91 22.65
CA GLY A 91 13.87 -8.63 22.40
C GLY A 91 14.16 -7.19 21.94
N ILE A 92 15.39 -7.00 21.44
CA ILE A 92 15.92 -5.71 20.95
C ILE A 92 15.17 -5.30 19.68
N ASP A 93 14.59 -4.09 19.69
CA ASP A 93 13.87 -3.50 18.57
C ASP A 93 14.85 -2.91 17.55
N ARG A 94 14.97 -3.57 16.39
CA ARG A 94 15.96 -3.23 15.35
C ARG A 94 15.41 -2.42 14.19
N ARG A 95 14.15 -1.97 14.24
CA ARG A 95 13.46 -1.27 13.13
C ARG A 95 14.26 -0.17 12.46
N PHE A 96 15.06 0.52 13.26
CA PHE A 96 15.91 1.62 12.86
C PHE A 96 17.39 1.40 13.24
N GLU A 97 17.77 0.19 13.69
CA GLU A 97 19.15 -0.12 14.13
C GLU A 97 20.15 -0.22 12.99
N LEU A 98 19.75 -0.78 11.84
CA LEU A 98 20.59 -0.84 10.63
C LEU A 98 21.10 0.53 10.16
N LEU A 99 20.54 1.61 10.71
CA LEU A 99 20.80 3.01 10.37
C LEU A 99 21.30 3.85 11.55
N LYS A 100 21.25 3.30 12.78
CA LYS A 100 21.73 3.99 14.00
C LYS A 100 23.22 3.81 14.21
N THR A 101 23.77 2.63 13.93
CA THR A 101 25.22 2.43 13.81
C THR A 101 25.67 3.15 12.55
N GLN A 102 26.43 4.24 12.70
CA GLN A 102 26.87 5.16 11.64
C GLN A 102 27.05 4.45 10.30
N MET A 103 26.02 4.52 9.45
CA MET A 103 26.10 3.97 8.11
C MET A 103 27.28 4.65 7.44
N ALA A 104 28.23 3.86 6.91
CA ALA A 104 29.43 4.43 6.30
C ALA A 104 29.03 5.51 5.29
N ARG A 105 29.70 6.67 5.31
CA ARG A 105 29.38 7.81 4.42
C ARG A 105 29.29 7.40 2.95
N LYS A 106 30.09 6.41 2.54
CA LYS A 106 30.05 5.77 1.21
C LYS A 106 28.69 5.11 0.91
N THR A 107 28.12 4.36 1.85
CA THR A 107 26.79 3.74 1.68
C THR A 107 25.69 4.79 1.65
N GLN A 108 25.76 5.82 2.50
CA GLN A 108 24.81 6.94 2.44
C GLN A 108 24.83 7.65 1.08
N ASN A 109 26.02 7.97 0.56
CA ASN A 109 26.15 8.61 -0.75
C ASN A 109 25.64 7.70 -1.88
N ARG A 110 25.84 6.38 -1.77
CA ARG A 110 25.26 5.41 -2.73
C ARG A 110 23.74 5.39 -2.67
N MET A 111 23.15 5.34 -1.48
CA MET A 111 21.69 5.41 -1.32
C MET A 111 21.15 6.73 -1.87
N PHE A 112 21.82 7.85 -1.59
CA PHE A 112 21.46 9.14 -2.17
C PHE A 112 21.47 9.11 -3.70
N GLY A 113 22.57 8.63 -4.31
CA GLY A 113 22.70 8.52 -5.75
C GLY A 113 21.66 7.58 -6.38
N LEU A 114 21.35 6.45 -5.73
CA LEU A 114 20.33 5.51 -6.18
C LEU A 114 18.92 6.11 -6.11
N GLY A 115 18.55 6.68 -4.95
CA GLY A 115 17.26 7.32 -4.78
C GLY A 115 17.06 8.48 -5.76
N PHE A 116 18.10 9.31 -5.93
CA PHE A 116 18.06 10.39 -6.92
C PHE A 116 17.95 9.86 -8.34
N GLY A 117 18.77 8.87 -8.73
CA GLY A 117 18.75 8.27 -10.07
C GLY A 117 17.39 7.63 -10.41
N MET A 118 16.79 6.87 -9.50
CA MET A 118 15.45 6.30 -9.67
C MET A 118 14.40 7.41 -9.81
N GLY A 119 14.50 8.47 -9.01
CA GLY A 119 13.63 9.65 -9.11
C GLY A 119 13.80 10.37 -10.46
N SER A 120 15.02 10.52 -10.96
CA SER A 120 15.30 11.12 -12.27
C SER A 120 14.70 10.30 -13.41
N VAL A 121 14.80 8.96 -13.35
CA VAL A 121 14.17 8.06 -14.33
C VAL A 121 12.64 8.21 -14.30
N SER A 122 12.03 8.22 -13.11
CA SER A 122 10.60 8.44 -12.95
C SER A 122 10.16 9.80 -13.51
N ASN A 123 10.94 10.85 -13.28
CA ASN A 123 10.69 12.19 -13.82
C ASN A 123 10.83 12.22 -15.34
N ALA A 124 11.88 11.63 -15.89
CA ALA A 124 12.09 11.56 -17.34
C ALA A 124 10.94 10.83 -18.04
N ALA A 125 10.48 9.70 -17.49
CA ALA A 125 9.31 8.98 -18.01
C ALA A 125 8.04 9.83 -17.97
N PHE A 126 7.85 10.62 -16.91
CA PHE A 126 6.73 11.56 -16.78
C PHE A 126 6.75 12.64 -17.86
N PHE A 127 7.88 13.34 -18.04
CA PHE A 127 8.03 14.37 -19.07
C PHE A 127 7.86 13.79 -20.48
N TYR A 128 8.43 12.60 -20.72
CA TYR A 128 8.25 11.89 -21.98
C TYR A 128 6.77 11.58 -22.26
N MET A 129 6.02 11.10 -21.27
CA MET A 129 4.58 10.82 -21.44
C MET A 129 3.74 12.09 -21.62
N ILE A 130 4.11 13.20 -20.98
CA ILE A 130 3.46 14.50 -21.23
C ILE A 130 3.68 14.91 -22.68
N GLN A 131 4.92 14.83 -23.17
CA GLN A 131 5.24 15.17 -24.55
C GLN A 131 4.49 14.26 -25.53
N TYR A 132 4.49 12.95 -25.27
CA TYR A 132 3.79 11.95 -26.08
C TYR A 132 2.27 12.17 -26.12
N THR A 133 1.67 12.63 -25.02
CA THR A 133 0.23 12.93 -24.95
C THR A 133 -0.14 14.22 -25.71
N GLY A 134 0.84 15.05 -26.06
CA GLY A 134 0.64 16.33 -26.76
C GLY A 134 0.89 17.57 -25.91
N GLY A 135 1.73 17.46 -24.87
CA GLY A 135 2.22 18.58 -24.08
C GLY A 135 1.38 18.91 -22.83
N TRP A 136 1.93 19.81 -22.00
CA TRP A 136 1.37 20.19 -20.70
C TRP A 136 -0.07 20.70 -20.78
N THR A 137 -0.35 21.60 -21.72
CA THR A 137 -1.67 22.22 -21.88
C THR A 137 -2.74 21.18 -22.22
N ARG A 138 -2.43 20.21 -23.08
CA ARG A 138 -3.39 19.15 -23.44
C ARG A 138 -3.66 18.18 -22.29
N VAL A 139 -2.62 17.83 -21.53
CA VAL A 139 -2.75 16.93 -20.39
C VAL A 139 -3.59 17.58 -19.28
N PHE A 140 -3.26 18.81 -18.88
CA PHE A 140 -3.84 19.45 -17.68
C PHE A 140 -5.03 20.38 -17.97
N SER A 141 -5.48 20.50 -19.22
CA SER A 141 -6.73 21.22 -19.56
C SER A 141 -8.01 20.45 -19.20
N ARG A 142 -7.90 19.19 -18.77
CA ARG A 142 -9.04 18.33 -18.43
C ARG A 142 -8.94 17.84 -17.00
N ALA A 143 -10.08 17.77 -16.32
CA ALA A 143 -10.18 17.10 -15.03
C ALA A 143 -9.82 15.61 -15.19
N LYS A 144 -9.02 15.06 -14.25
CA LYS A 144 -8.42 13.71 -14.34
C LYS A 144 -7.54 13.55 -15.60
N PRO A 145 -6.36 14.19 -15.65
CA PRO A 145 -5.43 14.04 -16.76
C PRO A 145 -5.10 12.57 -16.96
N TYR A 146 -5.21 12.12 -18.21
CA TYR A 146 -4.78 10.80 -18.64
C TYR A 146 -3.47 10.94 -19.40
N LEU A 147 -2.45 10.23 -18.94
CA LEU A 147 -1.16 10.18 -19.63
C LEU A 147 -1.20 8.98 -20.57
N LEU A 148 -1.05 9.24 -21.86
CA LEU A 148 -0.80 8.20 -22.84
C LEU A 148 0.64 7.73 -22.68
N SER A 149 0.83 6.42 -22.71
CA SER A 149 2.15 5.81 -22.70
C SER A 149 2.28 4.89 -23.91
N PRO A 150 3.38 4.97 -24.67
CA PRO A 150 3.58 4.09 -25.81
C PRO A 150 3.85 2.64 -25.38
N SER A 151 4.20 2.40 -24.12
CA SER A 151 4.30 1.05 -23.56
C SER A 151 3.90 1.02 -22.09
N GLY A 152 3.39 -0.13 -21.63
CA GLY A 152 3.07 -0.32 -20.21
C GLY A 152 4.26 -0.09 -19.29
N TYR A 153 5.48 -0.43 -19.72
CA TYR A 153 6.69 -0.24 -18.92
C TYR A 153 6.94 1.23 -18.60
N ILE A 154 6.82 2.11 -19.59
CA ILE A 154 7.04 3.55 -19.39
C ILE A 154 5.97 4.13 -18.46
N GLY A 155 4.73 3.68 -18.57
CA GLY A 155 3.65 4.04 -17.65
C GLY A 155 3.97 3.68 -16.19
N GLU A 156 4.50 2.48 -15.97
CA GLU A 156 4.83 2.00 -14.63
C GLU A 156 6.12 2.63 -14.05
N LEU A 157 7.01 3.20 -14.88
CA LEU A 157 8.20 3.92 -14.39
C LEU A 157 7.84 5.11 -13.48
N LEU A 158 6.63 5.67 -13.57
CA LEU A 158 6.15 6.69 -12.62
C LEU A 158 6.10 6.19 -11.18
N MET A 159 5.88 4.90 -10.99
CA MET A 159 5.80 4.28 -9.67
C MET A 159 7.17 4.19 -9.00
N LEU A 160 8.28 4.37 -9.74
CA LEU A 160 9.63 4.44 -9.18
C LEU A 160 9.87 5.66 -8.28
N SER A 161 9.04 6.68 -8.35
CA SER A 161 9.12 7.84 -7.47
C SER A 161 8.95 7.48 -5.97
N TYR A 162 8.09 6.51 -5.63
CA TYR A 162 7.87 6.06 -4.25
C TYR A 162 9.09 5.35 -3.63
N PRO A 163 9.65 4.27 -4.24
CA PRO A 163 10.84 3.63 -3.71
C PRO A 163 12.04 4.59 -3.71
N ALA A 164 12.14 5.46 -4.72
CA ALA A 164 13.18 6.49 -4.79
C ALA A 164 13.14 7.42 -3.56
N ALA A 165 11.95 7.87 -3.16
CA ALA A 165 11.77 8.69 -1.97
C ALA A 165 12.17 7.94 -0.70
N PHE A 166 11.85 6.65 -0.57
CA PHE A 166 12.26 5.86 0.59
C PHE A 166 13.76 5.62 0.66
N VAL A 167 14.40 5.27 -0.44
CA VAL A 167 15.85 5.10 -0.53
C VAL A 167 16.56 6.42 -0.19
N LEU A 168 16.01 7.55 -0.67
CA LEU A 168 16.52 8.87 -0.33
C LEU A 168 16.32 9.22 1.15
N ALA A 169 15.18 8.87 1.74
CA ALA A 169 14.91 9.03 3.17
C ALA A 169 15.88 8.23 4.04
N VAL A 170 16.22 7.01 3.62
CA VAL A 170 17.27 6.18 4.25
C VAL A 170 18.63 6.90 4.22
N ALA A 171 18.99 7.57 3.12
CA ALA A 171 20.23 8.35 3.01
C ALA A 171 20.25 9.61 3.93
N PHE A 172 19.07 10.08 4.32
CA PHE A 172 18.88 11.22 5.23
C PHE A 172 18.72 10.82 6.69
N GLN A 173 18.70 9.53 7.01
CA GLN A 173 18.44 9.09 8.37
C GLN A 173 19.45 9.63 9.39
N GLY A 174 18.92 10.04 10.54
CA GLY A 174 19.69 10.66 11.63
C GLY A 174 20.03 12.13 11.39
N LYS A 175 19.73 12.69 10.21
CA LYS A 175 19.89 14.11 9.90
C LYS A 175 18.59 14.86 10.23
N ARG A 176 18.68 16.14 10.60
CA ARG A 176 17.50 16.98 10.81
C ARG A 176 16.75 17.17 9.50
N LEU A 177 15.43 17.15 9.52
CA LEU A 177 14.65 17.49 8.32
C LEU A 177 14.80 19.01 8.07
N ASN A 178 15.39 19.40 6.94
CA ASN A 178 15.48 20.81 6.52
C ASN A 178 14.74 21.00 5.19
N ILE A 179 14.50 22.26 4.81
CA ILE A 179 13.72 22.59 3.60
C ILE A 179 14.33 21.96 2.33
N VAL A 180 15.67 21.91 2.24
CA VAL A 180 16.38 21.29 1.11
C VAL A 180 16.06 19.80 0.99
N ARG A 181 16.06 19.04 2.10
CA ARG A 181 15.73 17.61 2.08
C ARG A 181 14.27 17.36 1.73
N ILE A 182 13.37 18.24 2.19
CA ILE A 182 11.94 18.19 1.81
C ILE A 182 11.80 18.46 0.30
N ALA A 183 12.45 19.51 -0.21
CA ALA A 183 12.45 19.84 -1.62
C ALA A 183 13.00 18.70 -2.49
N LEU A 184 14.06 18.01 -2.05
CA LEU A 184 14.60 16.85 -2.75
C LEU A 184 13.62 15.66 -2.76
N LEU A 185 12.94 15.38 -1.64
CA LEU A 185 11.89 14.35 -1.61
C LEU A 185 10.73 14.70 -2.55
N LEU A 186 10.30 15.96 -2.56
CA LEU A 186 9.25 16.44 -3.45
C LEU A 186 9.69 16.43 -4.92
N ALA A 187 10.95 16.72 -5.22
CA ALA A 187 11.50 16.65 -6.58
C ALA A 187 11.53 15.20 -7.11
N VAL A 188 11.88 14.22 -6.27
CA VAL A 188 11.80 12.81 -6.63
C VAL A 188 10.34 12.35 -6.80
N LEU A 189 9.43 12.85 -5.97
CA LEU A 189 8.00 12.58 -6.03
C LEU A 189 7.24 13.46 -7.05
N PHE A 190 7.94 14.32 -7.78
CA PHE A 190 7.33 15.36 -8.62
C PHE A 190 6.23 14.85 -9.56
N PRO A 191 6.38 13.72 -10.27
CA PRO A 191 5.32 13.23 -11.16
C PRO A 191 4.01 12.96 -10.42
N GLN A 192 4.11 12.37 -9.23
CA GLN A 192 2.95 12.00 -8.42
C GLN A 192 2.36 13.22 -7.72
N VAL A 193 3.19 14.16 -7.28
CA VAL A 193 2.75 15.44 -6.70
C VAL A 193 1.95 16.22 -7.74
N VAL A 194 2.46 16.37 -8.96
CA VAL A 194 1.78 17.08 -10.04
C VAL A 194 0.46 16.41 -10.41
N MET A 195 0.45 15.09 -10.56
CA MET A 195 -0.79 14.34 -10.85
C MET A 195 -1.80 14.40 -9.71
N ALA A 196 -1.34 14.49 -8.46
CA ALA A 196 -2.17 14.66 -7.29
C ALA A 196 -2.78 16.08 -7.25
N THR A 197 -1.96 17.12 -7.36
CA THR A 197 -2.39 18.51 -7.18
C THR A 197 -3.08 19.08 -8.42
N LEU A 198 -2.38 19.15 -9.56
CA LEU A 198 -2.92 19.69 -10.81
C LEU A 198 -3.93 18.74 -11.43
N GLY A 199 -3.71 17.43 -11.29
CA GLY A 199 -4.61 16.43 -11.86
C GLY A 199 -5.84 16.10 -11.03
N GLY A 200 -5.90 16.56 -9.77
CA GLY A 200 -7.00 16.22 -8.86
C GLY A 200 -7.19 14.70 -8.67
N ARG A 201 -6.11 13.91 -8.75
CA ARG A 201 -6.19 12.44 -8.60
C ARG A 201 -5.99 12.02 -7.14
N ARG A 202 -7.06 11.46 -6.56
CA ARG A 202 -7.10 10.98 -5.16
C ARG A 202 -6.04 9.92 -4.86
N GLY A 203 -5.88 8.94 -5.74
CA GLY A 203 -4.91 7.84 -5.57
C GLY A 203 -3.47 8.36 -5.39
N PRO A 204 -2.91 9.10 -6.37
CA PRO A 204 -1.60 9.75 -6.23
C PRO A 204 -1.49 10.65 -4.99
N MET A 205 -2.52 11.43 -4.65
CA MET A 205 -2.48 12.27 -3.43
C MET A 205 -2.30 11.43 -2.16
N PHE A 206 -3.10 10.36 -2.02
CA PHE A 206 -2.99 9.42 -0.90
C PHE A 206 -1.59 8.79 -0.82
N LEU A 207 -1.08 8.31 -1.95
CA LEU A 207 0.22 7.65 -2.05
C LEU A 207 1.36 8.61 -1.71
N VAL A 208 1.34 9.84 -2.22
CA VAL A 208 2.33 10.89 -1.90
C VAL A 208 2.31 11.22 -0.41
N ALA A 209 1.13 11.46 0.17
CA ALA A 209 1.01 11.78 1.58
C ALA A 209 1.55 10.66 2.47
N CYS A 210 1.17 9.41 2.21
CA CYS A 210 1.67 8.25 2.94
C CYS A 210 3.18 8.05 2.75
N THR A 211 3.71 8.30 1.54
CA THR A 211 5.15 8.21 1.26
C THR A 211 5.91 9.23 2.07
N LEU A 212 5.46 10.49 2.11
CA LEU A 212 6.10 11.54 2.89
C LEU A 212 6.09 11.24 4.39
N VAL A 213 4.98 10.70 4.92
CA VAL A 213 4.90 10.25 6.33
C VAL A 213 5.85 9.10 6.60
N GLY A 214 5.92 8.10 5.71
CA GLY A 214 6.86 6.99 5.81
C GLY A 214 8.32 7.47 5.77
N CYS A 215 8.67 8.35 4.82
CA CYS A 215 9.97 8.99 4.72
C CYS A 215 10.32 9.76 6.00
N TRP A 216 9.37 10.49 6.58
CA TRP A 216 9.56 11.20 7.85
C TRP A 216 9.86 10.24 9.01
N CYS A 217 9.14 9.10 9.09
CA CYS A 217 9.37 8.07 10.09
C CYS A 217 10.78 7.46 9.96
N ILE A 218 11.21 7.16 8.73
CA ILE A 218 12.54 6.62 8.42
C ILE A 218 13.62 7.64 8.81
N ILE A 219 13.50 8.90 8.38
CA ILE A 219 14.49 9.95 8.62
C ILE A 219 14.70 10.17 10.12
N ARG A 220 13.60 10.25 10.88
CA ARG A 220 13.67 10.43 12.34
C ARG A 220 14.12 9.18 13.09
N GLY A 221 13.98 7.99 12.52
CA GLY A 221 14.30 6.72 13.16
C GLY A 221 13.51 6.50 14.45
N ARG A 222 12.27 7.01 14.51
CA ARG A 222 11.38 6.92 15.67
C ARG A 222 9.97 6.55 15.20
N LEU A 223 9.29 5.74 15.98
CA LEU A 223 7.89 5.42 15.73
C LEU A 223 7.02 6.67 15.99
N PRO A 224 6.01 6.94 15.15
CA PRO A 224 4.98 7.91 15.48
C PRO A 224 4.20 7.43 16.72
N LYS A 225 3.48 8.33 17.40
CA LYS A 225 2.50 7.89 18.41
C LYS A 225 1.21 7.47 17.70
N VAL A 226 0.43 6.56 18.28
CA VAL A 226 -0.88 6.11 17.73
C VAL A 226 -1.77 7.30 17.38
N LYS A 227 -1.86 8.29 18.28
CA LYS A 227 -2.63 9.52 18.06
C LYS A 227 -2.24 10.23 16.75
N TRP A 228 -0.95 10.33 16.45
CA TRP A 228 -0.46 10.95 15.22
C TRP A 228 -0.80 10.16 13.95
N VAL A 229 -0.79 8.82 14.03
CA VAL A 229 -1.20 7.99 12.90
C VAL A 229 -2.68 8.17 12.62
N ILE A 230 -3.53 8.12 13.65
CA ILE A 230 -4.98 8.33 13.51
C ILE A 230 -5.28 9.73 12.98
N THR A 231 -4.70 10.78 13.58
CA THR A 231 -4.88 12.17 13.11
C THR A 231 -4.36 12.36 11.69
N GLY A 232 -3.22 11.76 11.35
CA GLY A 232 -2.65 11.83 10.00
C GLY A 232 -3.54 11.16 8.96
N LEU A 233 -4.05 9.96 9.24
CA LEU A 233 -5.00 9.27 8.36
C LEU A 233 -6.31 10.06 8.22
N GLY A 234 -6.82 10.63 9.31
CA GLY A 234 -8.00 11.51 9.28
C GLY A 234 -7.77 12.74 8.41
N ALA A 235 -6.63 13.43 8.58
CA ALA A 235 -6.27 14.60 7.77
C ALA A 235 -6.11 14.26 6.29
N ILE A 236 -5.50 13.11 5.97
CA ILE A 236 -5.41 12.62 4.59
C ILE A 236 -6.82 12.32 4.05
N GLY A 237 -7.70 11.68 4.82
CA GLY A 237 -9.08 11.43 4.44
C GLY A 237 -9.84 12.71 4.09
N VAL A 238 -9.75 13.73 4.96
CA VAL A 238 -10.34 15.06 4.72
C VAL A 238 -9.76 15.70 3.45
N LEU A 239 -8.43 15.64 3.26
CA LEU A 239 -7.79 16.16 2.05
C LEU A 239 -8.31 15.48 0.77
N LEU A 240 -8.52 14.16 0.80
CA LEU A 240 -9.06 13.41 -0.33
C LEU A 240 -10.51 13.79 -0.65
N ILE A 241 -11.33 14.03 0.38
CA ILE A 241 -12.70 14.53 0.24
C ILE A 241 -12.70 15.90 -0.42
N LEU A 242 -11.91 16.85 0.10
CA LEU A 242 -11.80 18.22 -0.42
C LEU A 242 -11.31 18.23 -1.87
N LEU A 243 -10.28 17.44 -2.17
CA LEU A 243 -9.72 17.33 -3.52
C LEU A 243 -10.73 16.77 -4.51
N GLN A 244 -11.57 15.84 -4.07
CA GLN A 244 -12.61 15.27 -4.88
C GLN A 244 -13.79 16.23 -5.09
N GLN A 245 -14.18 16.96 -4.05
CA GLN A 245 -15.25 17.97 -4.11
C GLN A 245 -14.89 19.07 -5.10
N HIS A 246 -13.67 19.58 -5.05
CA HIS A 246 -13.23 20.72 -5.87
C HIS A 246 -12.51 20.32 -7.14
N ARG A 247 -12.53 19.03 -7.52
CA ARG A 247 -11.76 18.54 -8.68
C ARG A 247 -12.13 19.23 -10.00
N GLY A 248 -13.41 19.59 -10.17
CA GLY A 248 -13.92 20.22 -11.40
C GLY A 248 -13.66 21.74 -11.43
N ASP A 249 -13.39 22.31 -10.27
CA ASP A 249 -13.20 23.75 -10.08
C ASP A 249 -11.74 24.10 -9.75
N LEU A 250 -10.81 23.13 -9.79
CA LEU A 250 -9.37 23.33 -9.60
C LEU A 250 -8.80 24.45 -10.50
N PHE A 251 -9.45 24.73 -11.62
CA PHE A 251 -9.07 25.76 -12.59
C PHE A 251 -10.03 26.96 -12.63
N LYS A 252 -11.05 27.00 -11.77
CA LYS A 252 -11.99 28.14 -11.69
C LYS A 252 -11.60 29.06 -10.53
N PRO A 253 -11.83 30.39 -10.65
CA PRO A 253 -11.67 31.31 -9.52
C PRO A 253 -12.53 30.84 -8.34
N TRP A 254 -11.97 30.87 -7.12
CA TRP A 254 -12.66 30.40 -5.93
C TRP A 254 -13.87 31.30 -5.63
N ALA A 255 -15.07 30.85 -5.98
CA ALA A 255 -16.32 31.49 -5.58
C ALA A 255 -16.59 31.19 -4.09
N ALA A 256 -16.95 32.22 -3.32
CA ALA A 256 -17.01 32.17 -1.86
C ALA A 256 -18.22 31.41 -1.27
N SER A 257 -19.19 30.99 -2.08
CA SER A 257 -20.33 30.18 -1.62
C SER A 257 -19.98 28.70 -1.64
N LYS A 258 -19.65 28.13 -0.48
CA LYS A 258 -19.52 26.68 -0.32
C LYS A 258 -20.50 26.18 0.72
N ASP A 259 -21.52 25.48 0.25
CA ASP A 259 -22.45 24.72 1.08
C ASP A 259 -21.70 23.60 1.81
N VAL A 260 -21.87 23.57 3.13
CA VAL A 260 -21.32 22.55 4.03
C VAL A 260 -22.04 21.20 3.82
N ASP A 261 -23.25 21.22 3.25
CA ASP A 261 -24.07 20.05 2.93
C ASP A 261 -23.49 19.17 1.80
N VAL A 262 -22.40 19.60 1.15
CA VAL A 262 -21.74 18.83 0.09
C VAL A 262 -20.87 17.69 0.64
N ALA A 263 -20.48 17.75 1.92
CA ALA A 263 -19.68 16.68 2.53
C ALA A 263 -20.49 15.39 2.73
N SER A 264 -21.76 15.51 3.13
CA SER A 264 -22.68 14.36 3.26
C SER A 264 -23.03 13.77 1.90
N SER A 265 -23.25 14.59 0.88
CA SER A 265 -23.51 14.11 -0.49
C SER A 265 -22.29 13.45 -1.15
N PHE A 266 -21.06 13.77 -0.72
CA PHE A 266 -19.88 13.02 -1.17
C PHE A 266 -19.75 11.66 -0.49
N LEU A 267 -20.01 11.62 0.81
CA LEU A 267 -19.87 10.44 1.65
C LEU A 267 -21.01 9.43 1.41
N ALA A 268 -22.18 9.89 0.98
CA ALA A 268 -23.31 9.07 0.55
C ALA A 268 -23.97 9.70 -0.68
N PRO A 269 -23.38 9.55 -1.88
CA PRO A 269 -23.94 10.16 -3.08
C PRO A 269 -25.27 9.50 -3.42
N GLU A 270 -26.31 10.30 -3.59
CA GLU A 270 -27.68 9.85 -3.91
C GLU A 270 -27.74 9.08 -5.23
N THR A 271 -26.86 9.40 -6.18
CA THR A 271 -26.76 8.68 -7.44
C THR A 271 -25.69 7.59 -7.36
N LEU A 272 -26.13 6.33 -7.51
CA LEU A 272 -25.23 5.21 -7.72
C LEU A 272 -24.67 5.26 -9.14
N THR A 273 -23.40 4.89 -9.27
CA THR A 273 -22.77 4.69 -10.57
C THR A 273 -22.40 3.23 -10.69
N LEU A 274 -22.58 2.62 -11.87
CA LEU A 274 -22.20 1.23 -12.14
C LEU A 274 -20.67 0.98 -12.05
N GLY A 275 -19.88 2.03 -11.85
CA GLY A 275 -18.43 1.97 -11.58
C GLY A 275 -18.07 2.11 -10.11
N ASP A 276 -19.06 2.10 -9.21
CA ASP A 276 -18.85 2.04 -7.78
C ASP A 276 -18.17 0.71 -7.41
N GLU A 277 -17.09 0.79 -6.62
CA GLU A 277 -16.25 -0.35 -6.24
C GLU A 277 -17.07 -1.47 -5.59
N TYR A 278 -18.06 -1.12 -4.75
CA TYR A 278 -18.92 -2.10 -4.11
C TYR A 278 -19.88 -2.78 -5.11
N ILE A 279 -20.49 -2.02 -6.03
CA ILE A 279 -21.36 -2.58 -7.07
C ILE A 279 -20.57 -3.52 -7.97
N CYS A 280 -19.38 -3.11 -8.42
CA CYS A 280 -18.52 -3.95 -9.24
C CYS A 280 -18.11 -5.23 -8.50
N ALA A 281 -17.78 -5.15 -7.21
CA ALA A 281 -17.42 -6.30 -6.39
C ALA A 281 -18.59 -7.29 -6.26
N ALA A 282 -19.78 -6.81 -5.90
CA ALA A 282 -20.98 -7.63 -5.77
C ALA A 282 -21.36 -8.28 -7.10
N ALA A 283 -21.39 -7.50 -8.19
CA ALA A 283 -21.67 -8.01 -9.53
C ALA A 283 -20.69 -9.11 -9.93
N THR A 284 -19.39 -8.93 -9.64
CA THR A 284 -18.37 -9.93 -9.96
C THR A 284 -18.62 -11.24 -9.21
N VAL A 285 -18.97 -11.19 -7.93
CA VAL A 285 -19.29 -12.40 -7.16
C VAL A 285 -20.50 -13.11 -7.76
N GLN A 286 -21.57 -12.38 -8.08
CA GLN A 286 -22.78 -12.97 -8.69
C GLN A 286 -22.48 -13.59 -10.05
N ALA A 287 -21.77 -12.89 -10.93
CA ALA A 287 -21.40 -13.42 -12.24
C ALA A 287 -20.53 -14.68 -12.13
N CYS A 288 -19.62 -14.75 -11.16
CA CYS A 288 -18.84 -15.96 -10.90
C CYS A 288 -19.72 -17.12 -10.44
N MET A 289 -20.69 -16.86 -9.56
CA MET A 289 -21.58 -17.88 -9.03
C MET A 289 -22.55 -18.40 -10.08
N HIS A 290 -23.18 -17.49 -10.82
CA HIS A 290 -24.16 -17.79 -11.87
C HIS A 290 -23.55 -18.64 -12.98
N HIS A 291 -22.36 -18.28 -13.46
CA HIS A 291 -21.68 -18.99 -14.54
C HIS A 291 -20.73 -20.12 -14.07
N GLY A 292 -20.50 -20.26 -12.76
CA GLY A 292 -19.51 -21.19 -12.21
C GLY A 292 -18.08 -20.95 -12.71
N LYS A 293 -17.77 -19.72 -13.14
CA LYS A 293 -16.54 -19.39 -13.87
C LYS A 293 -15.46 -18.86 -12.93
N HIS A 294 -14.37 -19.60 -12.83
CA HIS A 294 -13.19 -19.23 -12.04
C HIS A 294 -11.90 -19.44 -12.84
N HIS A 295 -10.90 -18.59 -12.64
CA HIS A 295 -9.64 -18.64 -13.41
C HIS A 295 -8.59 -19.60 -12.85
N TRP A 296 -8.72 -20.05 -11.60
CA TRP A 296 -7.81 -20.98 -10.91
C TRP A 296 -6.32 -20.57 -10.95
N GLY A 297 -6.03 -19.27 -10.89
CA GLY A 297 -4.67 -18.72 -10.90
C GLY A 297 -4.11 -18.40 -12.29
N SER A 298 -4.78 -18.83 -13.37
CA SER A 298 -4.30 -18.61 -14.74
C SER A 298 -4.28 -17.13 -15.13
N ARG A 299 -5.25 -16.35 -14.65
CA ARG A 299 -5.32 -14.90 -14.88
C ARG A 299 -4.19 -14.20 -14.14
N TYR A 300 -3.94 -14.56 -12.88
CA TYR A 300 -2.79 -14.04 -12.13
C TYR A 300 -1.45 -14.41 -12.76
N PHE A 301 -1.27 -15.67 -13.19
CA PHE A 301 -0.07 -16.09 -13.91
C PHE A 301 0.15 -15.22 -15.16
N THR A 302 -0.92 -14.99 -15.93
CA THR A 302 -0.88 -14.16 -17.13
C THR A 302 -0.53 -12.71 -16.80
N ILE A 303 -1.11 -12.11 -15.76
CA ILE A 303 -0.82 -10.74 -15.33
C ILE A 303 0.62 -10.58 -14.81
N PHE A 304 1.14 -11.56 -14.09
CA PHE A 304 2.44 -11.43 -13.41
C PHE A 304 3.63 -11.85 -14.28
N PHE A 305 3.47 -12.83 -15.16
CA PHE A 305 4.59 -13.40 -15.92
C PHE A 305 4.49 -13.12 -17.42
N VAL A 306 3.28 -13.02 -17.97
CA VAL A 306 3.07 -12.92 -19.43
C VAL A 306 2.84 -11.47 -19.85
N ARG A 307 2.08 -10.70 -19.07
CA ARG A 307 1.86 -9.27 -19.31
C ARG A 307 3.18 -8.49 -19.38
N PRO A 308 4.21 -8.76 -18.56
CA PRO A 308 5.51 -8.10 -18.67
C PRO A 308 6.39 -8.56 -19.84
N ILE A 309 5.91 -9.42 -20.75
CA ILE A 309 6.62 -9.74 -22.00
C ILE A 309 6.11 -8.78 -23.09
N PRO A 310 6.98 -8.04 -23.81
CA PRO A 310 6.54 -7.14 -24.88
C PRO A 310 5.77 -7.89 -25.98
N LYS A 311 4.68 -7.33 -26.48
CA LYS A 311 3.93 -7.91 -27.61
C LYS A 311 4.78 -8.03 -28.88
N GLN A 312 5.84 -7.23 -29.00
CA GLN A 312 6.83 -7.32 -30.07
C GLN A 312 7.59 -8.65 -30.06
N LEU A 313 7.80 -9.23 -28.86
CA LEU A 313 8.45 -10.53 -28.70
C LEU A 313 7.43 -11.68 -28.77
N TRP A 314 6.21 -11.45 -28.28
CA TRP A 314 5.16 -12.47 -28.27
C TRP A 314 3.77 -11.84 -28.55
N PRO A 315 3.39 -11.72 -29.84
CA PRO A 315 2.14 -11.04 -30.23
C PRO A 315 0.87 -11.75 -29.74
N THR A 316 0.85 -13.08 -29.79
CA THR A 316 -0.30 -13.95 -29.47
C THR A 316 -0.34 -14.41 -28.01
N LYS A 317 0.49 -13.82 -27.13
CA LYS A 317 0.71 -14.33 -25.76
C LYS A 317 -0.53 -14.55 -24.90
N TYR A 318 -1.60 -13.79 -25.14
CA TYR A 318 -2.84 -13.95 -24.39
C TYR A 318 -3.75 -15.00 -25.03
N SER A 319 -3.85 -15.06 -26.36
CA SER A 319 -4.61 -16.12 -27.04
C SER A 319 -4.02 -17.50 -26.76
N ASP A 320 -2.68 -17.59 -26.73
CA ASP A 320 -1.96 -18.85 -26.49
C ASP A 320 -2.20 -19.43 -25.09
N LEU A 321 -2.71 -18.61 -24.16
CA LEU A 321 -3.07 -19.00 -22.79
C LEU A 321 -4.58 -19.08 -22.57
N GLY A 322 -5.40 -19.00 -23.63
CA GLY A 322 -6.86 -18.96 -23.51
C GLY A 322 -7.40 -17.66 -22.90
N MET A 323 -6.57 -16.62 -22.83
CA MET A 323 -6.85 -15.32 -22.21
C MET A 323 -6.99 -14.20 -23.23
N GLY A 324 -7.36 -14.52 -24.48
CA GLY A 324 -7.45 -13.53 -25.58
C GLY A 324 -8.35 -12.32 -25.28
N TRP A 325 -9.32 -12.48 -24.37
CA TRP A 325 -10.15 -11.38 -23.88
C TRP A 325 -9.38 -10.27 -23.16
N MET A 326 -8.16 -10.53 -22.68
CA MET A 326 -7.30 -9.50 -22.08
C MET A 326 -6.82 -8.45 -23.10
N ASP A 327 -6.84 -8.79 -24.39
CA ASP A 327 -6.48 -7.86 -25.46
C ASP A 327 -7.62 -6.95 -25.86
N THR A 328 -8.83 -7.50 -25.90
CA THR A 328 -10.02 -6.76 -26.34
C THR A 328 -10.67 -6.01 -25.18
N ASN A 329 -10.78 -6.65 -24.00
CA ASN A 329 -11.54 -6.16 -22.86
C ASN A 329 -10.82 -6.40 -21.50
N PRO A 330 -9.65 -5.79 -21.24
CA PRO A 330 -8.85 -6.02 -20.02
C PRO A 330 -9.52 -5.62 -18.69
N GLY A 331 -10.74 -5.07 -18.71
CA GLY A 331 -11.52 -4.65 -17.53
C GLY A 331 -12.77 -5.48 -17.23
N GLN A 332 -13.15 -6.46 -18.06
CA GLN A 332 -14.40 -7.21 -17.90
C GLN A 332 -14.27 -8.49 -17.07
N ALA A 333 -13.15 -8.68 -16.37
CA ALA A 333 -12.89 -9.84 -15.51
C ALA A 333 -12.96 -11.23 -16.21
N GLY A 334 -12.93 -11.25 -17.55
CA GLY A 334 -13.07 -12.47 -18.35
C GLY A 334 -14.51 -12.85 -18.68
N PHE A 335 -15.48 -11.99 -18.38
CA PHE A 335 -16.86 -12.16 -18.79
C PHE A 335 -17.17 -11.37 -20.06
N THR A 336 -17.99 -11.92 -20.95
CA THR A 336 -18.54 -11.21 -22.10
C THR A 336 -19.65 -10.27 -21.67
N THR A 337 -19.99 -9.31 -22.52
CA THR A 337 -21.14 -8.43 -22.32
C THR A 337 -22.43 -9.21 -22.07
N SER A 338 -22.66 -10.30 -22.81
CA SER A 338 -23.85 -11.14 -22.64
C SER A 338 -23.86 -11.90 -21.31
N GLU A 339 -22.70 -12.44 -20.88
CA GLU A 339 -22.57 -13.12 -19.58
C GLU A 339 -22.89 -12.16 -18.42
N TRP A 340 -22.48 -10.89 -18.52
CA TRP A 340 -22.81 -9.87 -17.52
C TRP A 340 -24.31 -9.56 -17.45
N TYR A 341 -24.96 -9.34 -18.60
CA TYR A 341 -26.41 -9.10 -18.63
C TYR A 341 -27.21 -10.29 -18.11
N ASP A 342 -26.79 -11.52 -18.44
CA ASP A 342 -27.43 -12.73 -17.98
C ASP A 342 -27.34 -12.92 -16.46
N ALA A 343 -26.18 -12.59 -15.86
CA ALA A 343 -25.97 -12.80 -14.43
C ALA A 343 -26.52 -11.67 -13.54
N VAL A 344 -26.39 -10.41 -13.95
CA VAL A 344 -26.72 -9.25 -13.09
C VAL A 344 -27.54 -8.16 -13.79
N GLY A 345 -27.88 -8.32 -15.07
CA GLY A 345 -28.69 -7.35 -15.80
C GLY A 345 -27.97 -6.07 -16.24
N PHE A 346 -26.68 -5.94 -15.97
CA PHE A 346 -25.87 -4.78 -16.41
C PHE A 346 -24.39 -5.13 -16.58
N VAL A 347 -23.65 -4.27 -17.28
CA VAL A 347 -22.19 -4.38 -17.39
C VAL A 347 -21.55 -3.36 -16.44
N PRO A 348 -20.67 -3.79 -15.51
CA PRO A 348 -19.91 -2.87 -14.66
C PRO A 348 -19.15 -1.82 -15.50
N ALA A 349 -19.13 -0.57 -15.03
CA ALA A 349 -18.49 0.49 -15.80
C ALA A 349 -16.98 0.28 -15.90
N MET A 350 -16.40 0.63 -17.05
CA MET A 350 -14.95 0.53 -17.24
C MET A 350 -14.19 1.38 -16.22
N GLY A 351 -13.22 0.74 -15.55
CA GLY A 351 -12.44 1.35 -14.47
C GLY A 351 -12.98 1.07 -13.07
N GLY A 352 -14.16 0.46 -12.94
CA GLY A 352 -14.58 -0.19 -11.71
C GLY A 352 -13.69 -1.39 -11.40
N ALA A 353 -13.41 -1.62 -10.12
CA ALA A 353 -12.55 -2.73 -9.70
C ALA A 353 -13.20 -3.52 -8.56
N PRO A 354 -13.05 -4.85 -8.54
CA PRO A 354 -13.76 -5.74 -7.61
C PRO A 354 -13.19 -5.71 -6.17
N GLY A 355 -12.05 -5.09 -5.94
CA GLY A 355 -11.37 -5.09 -4.63
C GLY A 355 -10.82 -6.46 -4.23
N LEU A 356 -10.32 -6.57 -3.00
CA LEU A 356 -9.57 -7.76 -2.52
C LEU A 356 -10.37 -9.06 -2.61
N ILE A 357 -11.56 -9.10 -2.00
CA ILE A 357 -12.33 -10.34 -1.82
C ILE A 357 -12.90 -10.85 -3.15
N ALA A 358 -13.60 -9.99 -3.91
CA ALA A 358 -14.21 -10.42 -5.16
C ALA A 358 -13.16 -10.76 -6.23
N ASP A 359 -12.00 -10.08 -6.28
CA ASP A 359 -10.90 -10.46 -7.18
C ASP A 359 -10.34 -11.86 -6.87
N LEU A 360 -10.22 -12.22 -5.59
CA LEU A 360 -9.77 -13.53 -5.16
C LEU A 360 -10.84 -14.62 -5.34
N PHE A 361 -12.12 -14.29 -5.15
CA PHE A 361 -13.21 -15.22 -5.38
C PHE A 361 -13.36 -15.54 -6.88
N LEU A 362 -13.22 -14.54 -7.73
CA LEU A 362 -13.10 -14.72 -9.18
C LEU A 362 -11.93 -15.67 -9.54
N GLU A 363 -10.81 -15.55 -8.84
CA GLU A 363 -9.64 -16.37 -9.13
C GLU A 363 -9.76 -17.80 -8.59
N PHE A 364 -10.22 -17.98 -7.34
CA PHE A 364 -10.07 -19.24 -6.61
C PHE A 364 -11.38 -19.77 -5.98
N SER A 365 -12.53 -19.19 -6.31
CA SER A 365 -13.80 -19.51 -5.67
C SER A 365 -13.67 -19.39 -4.13
N TRP A 366 -14.15 -20.38 -3.37
CA TRP A 366 -13.97 -20.49 -1.91
C TRP A 366 -12.51 -20.56 -1.43
N GLY A 367 -11.56 -20.83 -2.33
CA GLY A 367 -10.12 -20.66 -2.08
C GLY A 367 -9.72 -19.22 -1.72
N VAL A 368 -10.62 -18.24 -1.88
CA VAL A 368 -10.48 -16.88 -1.35
C VAL A 368 -10.15 -16.86 0.15
N ILE A 369 -10.73 -17.76 0.95
CA ILE A 369 -10.54 -17.76 2.42
C ILE A 369 -9.06 -18.03 2.79
N PRO A 370 -8.43 -19.14 2.38
CA PRO A 370 -7.01 -19.35 2.64
C PRO A 370 -6.13 -18.32 1.94
N ALA A 371 -6.49 -17.84 0.74
CA ALA A 371 -5.72 -16.80 0.06
C ALA A 371 -5.68 -15.48 0.85
N CYS A 372 -6.83 -15.01 1.37
CA CYS A 372 -6.93 -13.85 2.24
C CYS A 372 -6.06 -13.99 3.49
N TYR A 373 -6.10 -15.16 4.14
CA TYR A 373 -5.24 -15.45 5.30
C TYR A 373 -3.76 -15.30 4.94
N LEU A 374 -3.33 -15.90 3.82
CA LEU A 374 -1.95 -15.89 3.38
C LEU A 374 -1.47 -14.47 3.07
N ILE A 375 -2.27 -13.66 2.39
CA ILE A 375 -1.92 -12.25 2.11
C ILE A 375 -1.78 -11.48 3.43
N GLY A 376 -2.73 -11.64 4.36
CA GLY A 376 -2.62 -11.03 5.69
C GLY A 376 -1.35 -11.46 6.41
N ARG A 377 -0.97 -12.74 6.31
CA ARG A 377 0.26 -13.29 6.88
C ARG A 377 1.51 -12.71 6.21
N ILE A 378 1.51 -12.42 4.92
CA ILE A 378 2.63 -11.75 4.24
C ILE A 378 2.85 -10.35 4.84
N PHE A 379 1.78 -9.57 5.07
CA PHE A 379 1.91 -8.27 5.77
C PHE A 379 2.51 -8.43 7.18
N SER A 380 2.00 -9.40 7.94
CA SER A 380 2.49 -9.72 9.29
C SER A 380 3.97 -10.13 9.29
N PHE A 381 4.36 -10.96 8.32
CA PHE A 381 5.72 -11.45 8.14
C PHE A 381 6.68 -10.32 7.76
N THR A 382 6.34 -9.49 6.76
CA THR A 382 7.17 -8.36 6.34
C THR A 382 7.31 -7.34 7.45
N TRP A 383 6.22 -7.07 8.18
CA TRP A 383 6.26 -6.25 9.40
C TRP A 383 7.23 -6.83 10.44
N ARG A 384 7.11 -8.11 10.77
CA ARG A 384 8.00 -8.79 11.74
C ARG A 384 9.47 -8.73 11.30
N LYS A 385 9.74 -8.96 10.01
CA LYS A 385 11.07 -8.87 9.42
C LYS A 385 11.64 -7.47 9.48
N TRP A 386 10.83 -6.45 9.20
CA TRP A 386 11.24 -5.07 9.42
C TRP A 386 11.58 -4.81 10.89
N VAL A 387 10.77 -5.30 11.83
CA VAL A 387 10.99 -5.12 13.26
C VAL A 387 12.32 -5.70 13.75
N PHE A 388 12.67 -6.90 13.28
CA PHE A 388 13.87 -7.61 13.71
C PHE A 388 15.13 -7.31 12.93
N GLU A 389 15.00 -7.18 11.62
CA GLU A 389 16.14 -7.10 10.72
C GLU A 389 16.41 -5.70 10.23
N GLY A 390 15.38 -4.83 10.20
CA GLY A 390 15.46 -3.48 9.64
C GLY A 390 15.89 -3.48 8.16
N GLY A 391 16.51 -2.39 7.73
CA GLY A 391 17.20 -2.33 6.42
C GLY A 391 16.25 -2.41 5.24
N ILE A 392 16.51 -3.34 4.31
CA ILE A 392 15.68 -3.49 3.10
C ILE A 392 14.23 -3.84 3.44
N TRP A 393 14.00 -4.56 4.54
CA TRP A 393 12.66 -4.88 5.01
C TRP A 393 11.86 -3.65 5.42
N ALA A 394 12.53 -2.56 5.85
CA ALA A 394 11.84 -1.30 6.11
C ALA A 394 11.25 -0.74 4.81
N ILE A 395 12.06 -0.69 3.75
CA ILE A 395 11.66 -0.18 2.44
C ILE A 395 10.52 -1.03 1.87
N LEU A 396 10.69 -2.36 1.83
CA LEU A 396 9.68 -3.29 1.34
C LEU A 396 8.38 -3.20 2.15
N TYR A 397 8.48 -3.07 3.48
CA TYR A 397 7.30 -2.92 4.32
C TYR A 397 6.54 -1.64 4.01
N PHE A 398 7.22 -0.49 3.95
CA PHE A 398 6.56 0.78 3.65
C PHE A 398 5.98 0.82 2.23
N GLU A 399 6.65 0.23 1.25
CA GLU A 399 6.12 0.04 -0.11
C GLU A 399 4.86 -0.82 -0.11
N MET A 400 4.89 -1.98 0.55
CA MET A 400 3.72 -2.83 0.72
C MET A 400 2.55 -2.08 1.37
N MET A 401 2.81 -1.30 2.42
CA MET A 401 1.79 -0.54 3.12
C MET A 401 1.19 0.58 2.27
N ILE A 402 1.99 1.25 1.45
CA ILE A 402 1.49 2.33 0.59
C ILE A 402 0.70 1.77 -0.59
N LEU A 403 1.22 0.71 -1.23
CA LEU A 403 0.54 0.04 -2.32
C LEU A 403 -0.70 -0.72 -1.85
N SER A 404 -0.87 -0.95 -0.54
CA SER A 404 -2.03 -1.66 0.02
C SER A 404 -3.37 -0.98 -0.29
N VAL A 405 -3.38 0.31 -0.65
CA VAL A 405 -4.59 0.97 -1.18
C VAL A 405 -5.11 0.26 -2.43
N PHE A 406 -4.21 -0.20 -3.33
CA PHE A 406 -4.59 -0.96 -4.52
C PHE A 406 -5.08 -2.36 -4.17
N LEU A 407 -4.58 -2.96 -3.09
CA LEU A 407 -5.04 -4.26 -2.64
C LEU A 407 -6.50 -4.19 -2.26
N VAL A 408 -6.84 -3.20 -1.44
CA VAL A 408 -8.21 -3.01 -0.94
C VAL A 408 -9.14 -2.57 -2.07
N THR A 409 -8.78 -1.55 -2.85
CA THR A 409 -9.68 -0.95 -3.86
C THR A 409 -9.68 -1.63 -5.22
N GLN A 410 -8.56 -2.23 -5.65
CA GLN A 410 -8.42 -2.78 -7.01
C GLN A 410 -8.23 -4.29 -7.06
N GLY A 411 -7.87 -4.93 -5.96
CA GLY A 411 -7.63 -6.37 -5.88
C GLY A 411 -6.15 -6.77 -5.90
N VAL A 412 -5.91 -8.07 -5.83
CA VAL A 412 -4.56 -8.65 -5.64
C VAL A 412 -3.73 -8.51 -6.90
N GLY A 413 -4.34 -8.68 -8.09
CA GLY A 413 -3.64 -8.50 -9.36
C GLY A 413 -2.99 -7.12 -9.49
N ALA A 414 -3.75 -6.07 -9.15
CA ALA A 414 -3.30 -4.69 -9.20
C ALA A 414 -2.23 -4.36 -8.16
N TRP A 415 -2.33 -4.93 -6.96
CA TRP A 415 -1.36 -4.73 -5.88
C TRP A 415 -0.06 -5.50 -6.11
N PHE A 416 -0.14 -6.80 -6.37
CA PHE A 416 1.01 -7.67 -6.45
C PHE A 416 1.87 -7.37 -7.67
N TYR A 417 1.26 -7.04 -8.80
CA TYR A 417 1.99 -6.58 -10.00
C TYR A 417 2.88 -5.36 -9.69
N ARG A 418 2.33 -4.35 -9.00
CA ARG A 418 3.07 -3.15 -8.61
C ARG A 418 4.12 -3.43 -7.56
N LEU A 419 3.80 -4.30 -6.60
CA LEU A 419 4.74 -4.74 -5.58
C LEU A 419 5.92 -5.50 -6.20
N MET A 420 5.69 -6.33 -7.22
CA MET A 420 6.76 -7.02 -7.93
C MET A 420 7.66 -6.01 -8.65
N ILE A 421 7.12 -5.06 -9.40
CA ILE A 421 7.93 -4.06 -10.12
C ILE A 421 8.72 -3.18 -9.15
N VAL A 422 8.01 -2.55 -8.22
CA VAL A 422 8.61 -1.60 -7.26
C VAL A 422 9.52 -2.32 -6.28
N GLY A 423 9.03 -3.39 -5.67
CA GLY A 423 9.76 -4.15 -4.65
C GLY A 423 10.96 -4.90 -5.20
N PHE A 424 10.88 -5.45 -6.43
CA PHE A 424 12.05 -6.07 -7.08
C PHE A 424 13.14 -5.04 -7.34
N LEU A 425 12.79 -3.86 -7.87
CA LEU A 425 13.77 -2.80 -8.13
C LEU A 425 14.39 -2.27 -6.84
N SER A 426 13.58 -2.06 -5.80
CA SER A 426 14.06 -1.68 -4.46
C SER A 426 14.97 -2.73 -3.84
N TRP A 427 14.63 -4.01 -3.96
CA TRP A 427 15.45 -5.10 -3.44
C TRP A 427 16.75 -5.27 -4.23
N PHE A 428 16.69 -5.22 -5.56
CA PHE A 428 17.84 -5.37 -6.43
C PHE A 428 18.85 -4.23 -6.25
N LEU A 429 18.36 -2.98 -6.24
CA LEU A 429 19.20 -1.78 -6.13
C LEU A 429 19.60 -1.50 -4.68
N GLY A 430 18.67 -1.61 -3.73
CA GLY A 430 18.89 -1.30 -2.31
C GLY A 430 19.50 -2.47 -1.53
N GLY A 431 18.98 -3.68 -1.71
CA GLY A 431 19.36 -4.88 -0.95
C GLY A 431 20.83 -5.25 -1.13
N ARG A 432 21.34 -5.24 -2.37
CA ARG A 432 22.77 -5.50 -2.66
C ARG A 432 23.71 -4.52 -1.96
N ASN A 433 23.30 -3.26 -1.82
CA ASN A 433 24.11 -2.22 -1.19
C ASN A 433 24.01 -2.23 0.34
N LEU A 434 22.84 -2.57 0.89
CA LEU A 434 22.63 -2.71 2.34
C LEU A 434 23.29 -3.97 2.91
N ALA A 435 23.29 -5.08 2.16
CA ALA A 435 23.92 -6.34 2.59
C ALA A 435 25.45 -6.20 2.73
N LYS A 436 26.10 -5.51 1.79
CA LYS A 436 27.56 -5.25 1.84
C LYS A 436 27.99 -4.33 2.99
N GLY A 437 27.06 -3.58 3.57
CA GLY A 437 27.32 -2.63 4.65
C GLY A 437 27.25 -3.23 6.06
N ARG A 438 26.73 -4.46 6.23
CA ARG A 438 26.74 -5.15 7.53
C ARG A 438 28.17 -5.58 7.85
N ARG A 439 28.96 -4.69 8.46
CA ARG A 439 30.15 -5.13 9.21
C ARG A 439 29.65 -6.15 10.22
N ARG A 440 30.25 -7.36 10.24
CA ARG A 440 30.06 -8.29 11.36
C ARG A 440 30.20 -7.46 12.64
N PRO A 441 29.22 -7.48 13.56
CA PRO A 441 29.41 -6.81 14.84
C PRO A 441 30.77 -7.28 15.34
N ALA A 442 31.67 -6.33 15.61
CA ALA A 442 32.98 -6.66 16.14
C ALA A 442 32.71 -7.65 17.27
N ALA A 443 33.24 -8.88 17.11
CA ALA A 443 32.98 -9.96 18.06
C ALA A 443 33.15 -9.34 19.44
N PHE A 444 32.07 -9.40 20.24
CA PHE A 444 32.00 -8.78 21.55
C PHE A 444 33.30 -9.14 22.26
N GLN A 445 34.26 -8.22 22.29
CA GLN A 445 35.53 -8.49 22.96
C GLN A 445 35.09 -8.64 24.42
N PRO A 446 35.22 -9.83 25.01
CA PRO A 446 34.80 -10.01 26.38
C PRO A 446 35.54 -8.97 27.21
N VAL A 447 34.77 -8.02 27.75
CA VAL A 447 35.23 -7.03 28.72
C VAL A 447 35.57 -7.83 29.96
N GLY A 448 36.77 -8.42 30.00
CA GLY A 448 37.07 -9.45 31.00
C GLY A 448 38.39 -10.19 30.87
N GLN A 449 39.36 -9.71 30.08
CA GLN A 449 40.75 -10.13 30.23
C GLN A 449 41.66 -8.91 30.44
N THR A 450 41.35 -8.12 31.46
CA THR A 450 42.40 -7.42 32.20
C THR A 450 43.10 -8.44 33.08
N SER A 451 44.07 -9.17 32.50
CA SER A 451 45.08 -9.89 33.27
C SER A 451 46.01 -8.88 33.95
N GLY A 452 45.49 -8.21 34.97
CA GLY A 452 46.20 -7.31 35.86
C GLY A 452 45.96 -7.77 37.28
N SER A 453 46.68 -8.80 37.69
CA SER A 453 46.75 -9.24 39.08
C SER A 453 47.18 -8.06 39.97
N PRO A 454 46.45 -7.76 41.06
CA PRO A 454 46.95 -6.84 42.07
C PRO A 454 48.13 -7.52 42.76
N GLN A 455 49.33 -6.97 42.63
CA GLN A 455 50.45 -7.30 43.51
C GLN A 455 50.02 -7.01 44.95
N VAL A 456 49.77 -8.08 45.71
CA VAL A 456 49.60 -8.04 47.16
C VAL A 456 50.95 -7.66 47.77
N ARG A 457 51.12 -6.36 48.03
CA ARG A 457 52.26 -5.81 48.79
C ARG A 457 52.07 -6.20 50.25
N ARG A 458 52.69 -7.32 50.68
CA ARG A 458 52.85 -7.69 52.09
C ARG A 458 53.60 -6.57 52.82
N ARG A 459 52.90 -5.81 53.67
CA ARG A 459 53.52 -4.94 54.67
C ARG A 459 53.95 -5.80 55.84
N HIS A 460 55.25 -5.81 56.12
CA HIS A 460 55.81 -6.21 57.41
C HIS A 460 55.29 -5.25 58.49
N ALA A 461 54.53 -5.78 59.45
CA ALA A 461 54.26 -5.10 60.72
C ALA A 461 55.28 -5.63 61.73
N GLY A 462 56.32 -4.84 62.00
CA GLY A 462 57.09 -4.95 63.23
C GLY A 462 56.28 -4.32 64.36
N MET A 463 56.10 -5.05 65.46
CA MET A 463 55.55 -4.52 66.69
C MET A 463 56.58 -4.75 67.79
N SER A 464 57.39 -3.70 68.00
CA SER A 464 58.26 -3.53 69.16
C SER A 464 57.43 -3.00 70.33
N THR A 465 57.49 -3.71 71.44
CA THR A 465 57.55 -3.21 72.83
C THR A 465 57.37 -1.71 73.06
N PHE A 466 56.44 -1.30 73.93
CA PHE A 466 56.74 -0.29 74.96
C PHE A 466 55.76 -0.33 76.15
N ARG A 467 56.36 -0.18 77.34
CA ARG A 467 55.81 -0.10 78.70
C ARG A 467 54.82 1.06 78.90
N ARG A 468 53.80 0.87 79.73
CA ARG A 468 53.74 1.34 81.13
C ARG A 468 52.60 0.70 81.88
#